data_AF-A0A947JXU2-F1
#
_entry.id   AF-A0A947JXU2-F1
#
_cell.length_a   1.000
_cell.length_b   1.000
_cell.length_c   1.000
_cell.angle_alpha   90.00
_cell.angle_beta   90.00
_cell.angle_gamma   90.00
#
_symmetry.space_group_name_H-M   'P 1'
#
loop_
_entity.id
_entity.type
_entity.pdbx_description
1 polymer ?
#
loop_
_entity_poly.entity_id
_entity_poly.type
_entity_poly.pdbx_seq_one_letter_code
_entity_poly.pdbx_strand_id
1 'polypeptide(L)'
;MTLLASCGSAEPAPASGQMPDRAREFSQADKQAALALSIGNVQALSAETSAYDRSLLCSIALESIYTQLSESGQLDTAMVNAIDQVRTVYNNRVQQLGAAENKTTSEIAAEREQRAQEIPEQSERGQLAIGCLRAMT
;
A
#
# COMPACT_ATOMS: atom_id res chain seq x y z
N MET A 1 -50.02 -1.12 -1.86
CA MET A 1 -49.74 -0.10 -2.87
C MET A 1 -49.65 1.23 -2.15
N THR A 2 -48.43 1.69 -1.87
CA THR A 2 -48.18 2.97 -1.21
C THR A 2 -47.14 3.69 -2.04
N LEU A 3 -47.51 4.85 -2.55
CA LEU A 3 -46.72 5.69 -3.44
C LEU A 3 -45.54 6.33 -2.69
N LEU A 4 -44.34 6.19 -3.25
CA LEU A 4 -43.16 6.96 -2.87
C LEU A 4 -43.31 8.38 -3.43
N ALA A 5 -43.61 9.33 -2.54
CA ALA A 5 -43.66 10.75 -2.87
C ALA A 5 -42.24 11.36 -2.82
N SER A 6 -41.77 11.74 -4.00
CA SER A 6 -40.97 12.93 -4.32
C SER A 6 -40.07 13.52 -3.22
N CYS A 7 -38.76 13.45 -3.43
CA CYS A 7 -37.82 14.44 -2.91
C CYS A 7 -38.28 15.85 -3.33
N GLY A 8 -38.46 16.72 -2.34
CA GLY A 8 -38.97 18.06 -2.57
C GLY A 8 -38.80 18.92 -1.33
N SER A 9 -37.54 19.11 -0.90
CA SER A 9 -37.18 20.22 -0.02
C SER A 9 -36.02 20.95 -0.68
N ALA A 10 -36.36 22.02 -1.39
CA ALA A 10 -35.42 23.02 -1.87
C ALA A 10 -34.82 23.70 -0.64
N GLU A 11 -33.62 23.26 -0.25
CA GLU A 11 -32.79 23.96 0.71
C GLU A 11 -32.01 25.05 -0.06
N PRO A 12 -31.95 26.30 0.44
CA PRO A 12 -31.32 27.38 -0.29
C PRO A 12 -29.84 27.04 -0.48
N ALA A 13 -29.37 27.12 -1.72
CA ALA A 13 -27.96 27.01 -2.05
C ALA A 13 -27.16 27.92 -1.10
N PRO A 14 -26.27 27.39 -0.25
CA PRO A 14 -25.35 28.26 0.46
C PRO A 14 -24.54 28.97 -0.62
N ALA A 15 -24.52 30.30 -0.53
CA ALA A 15 -23.70 31.16 -1.36
C ALA A 15 -22.32 30.53 -1.54
N SER A 16 -21.79 30.61 -2.76
CA SER A 16 -20.47 30.16 -3.17
C SER A 16 -19.37 30.74 -2.26
N GLY A 17 -19.25 30.17 -1.07
CA GLY A 17 -18.17 30.39 -0.15
C GLY A 17 -17.01 29.62 -0.74
N GLN A 18 -16.06 30.36 -1.30
CA GLN A 18 -14.72 29.87 -1.60
C GLN A 18 -14.33 28.83 -0.56
N MET A 19 -14.24 27.56 -0.98
CA MET A 19 -13.52 26.58 -0.19
C MET A 19 -12.15 27.20 0.04
N PRO A 20 -11.72 27.44 1.29
CA PRO A 20 -10.39 27.96 1.51
C PRO A 20 -9.44 26.93 0.91
N ASP A 21 -8.80 27.34 -0.19
CA ASP A 21 -7.75 26.63 -0.92
C ASP A 21 -6.45 26.66 -0.10
N ARG A 22 -6.57 26.26 1.16
CA ARG A 22 -5.47 25.67 1.88
C ARG A 22 -5.72 24.20 1.71
N ALA A 23 -5.02 23.57 0.78
CA ALA A 23 -4.59 22.20 0.96
C ALA A 23 -4.13 22.10 2.42
N ARG A 24 -4.99 21.57 3.31
CA ARG A 24 -4.62 21.35 4.70
C ARG A 24 -3.49 20.37 4.60
N GLU A 25 -2.26 20.84 4.79
CA GLU A 25 -1.14 19.95 5.01
C GLU A 25 -1.52 19.13 6.24
N PHE A 26 -1.82 17.86 6.01
CA PHE A 26 -2.09 16.92 7.09
C PHE A 26 -0.90 16.94 8.02
N SER A 27 -1.16 17.16 9.31
CA SER A 27 -0.12 17.08 10.32
C SER A 27 0.47 15.67 10.33
N GLN A 28 1.67 15.49 10.89
CA GLN A 28 2.21 14.13 11.05
C GLN A 28 1.25 13.24 11.85
N ALA A 29 0.54 13.80 12.84
CA ALA A 29 -0.46 13.08 13.62
C ALA A 29 -1.67 12.67 12.75
N ASP A 30 -2.14 13.53 11.84
CA ASP A 30 -3.25 13.18 10.93
C ASP A 30 -2.83 12.12 9.91
N LYS A 31 -1.59 12.19 9.41
CA LYS A 31 -1.03 11.16 8.52
C LYS A 31 -0.91 9.82 9.27
N GLN A 32 -0.43 9.84 10.52
CA GLN A 32 -0.37 8.65 11.37
C GLN A 32 -1.76 8.10 11.69
N ALA A 33 -2.75 8.95 11.96
CA ALA A 33 -4.13 8.54 12.20
C ALA A 33 -4.77 7.95 10.94
N ALA A 34 -4.56 8.56 9.77
CA ALA A 34 -5.03 8.03 8.49
C ALA A 34 -4.36 6.69 8.15
N LEU A 35 -3.08 6.52 8.48
CA LEU A 35 -2.39 5.23 8.38
C LEU A 35 -2.99 4.20 9.36
N ALA A 36 -3.29 4.59 10.60
CA ALA A 36 -3.93 3.72 11.59
C ALA A 36 -5.38 3.34 11.21
N LEU A 37 -6.09 4.22 10.50
CA LEU A 37 -7.44 4.01 9.99
C LEU A 37 -7.47 3.27 8.64
N SER A 38 -6.32 3.03 8.00
CA SER A 38 -6.20 2.06 6.91
C SER A 38 -6.25 0.66 7.51
N ILE A 39 -7.47 0.24 7.86
CA ILE A 39 -7.81 -1.03 8.51
C ILE A 39 -7.13 -2.18 7.77
N GLY A 40 -6.18 -2.84 8.44
CA GLY A 40 -5.56 -4.06 7.92
C GLY A 40 -4.16 -4.30 8.46
N ASN A 41 -3.15 -3.69 7.83
CA ASN A 41 -1.81 -4.28 7.92
C ASN A 41 -0.64 -3.27 7.88
N VAL A 42 -0.89 -1.99 8.14
CA VAL A 42 0.20 -0.99 8.25
C VAL A 42 1.05 -1.19 9.50
N GLN A 43 0.60 -2.00 10.46
CA GLN A 43 1.39 -2.44 11.61
C GLN A 43 2.63 -3.23 11.17
N ALA A 44 2.55 -3.99 10.08
CA ALA A 44 3.69 -4.67 9.47
C ALA A 44 4.66 -3.72 8.73
N LEU A 45 4.24 -2.46 8.51
CA LEU A 45 5.10 -1.37 8.04
C LEU A 45 5.40 -0.34 9.15
N SER A 46 5.02 -0.62 10.40
CA SER A 46 5.21 0.29 11.53
C SER A 46 6.69 0.59 11.75
N ALA A 47 6.97 1.73 12.41
CA ALA A 47 8.33 2.16 12.74
C ALA A 47 9.11 1.11 13.56
N GLU A 48 8.40 0.24 14.31
CA GLU A 48 8.97 -0.82 15.13
C GLU A 48 9.33 -2.09 14.35
N THR A 49 8.82 -2.25 13.11
CA THR A 49 9.22 -3.35 12.24
C THR A 49 10.63 -3.11 11.71
N SER A 50 11.47 -4.15 11.74
CA SER A 50 12.85 -4.06 11.24
C SER A 50 12.89 -3.62 9.77
N ALA A 51 13.97 -2.96 9.36
CA ALA A 51 14.13 -2.54 7.97
C ALA A 51 14.12 -3.75 7.00
N TYR A 52 14.64 -4.89 7.46
CA TYR A 52 14.64 -6.15 6.72
C TYR A 52 13.21 -6.67 6.54
N ASP A 53 12.46 -6.87 7.63
CA ASP A 53 11.09 -7.39 7.59
C ASP A 53 10.19 -6.49 6.75
N ARG A 54 10.31 -5.17 6.91
CA ARG A 54 9.54 -4.21 6.11
C ARG A 54 9.85 -4.34 4.62
N SER A 55 11.12 -4.49 4.27
CA SER A 55 11.54 -4.67 2.87
C SER A 55 11.07 -6.01 2.31
N LEU A 56 11.09 -7.07 3.13
CA LEU A 56 10.64 -8.40 2.76
C LEU A 56 9.13 -8.39 2.46
N LEU A 57 8.34 -7.80 3.34
CA LEU A 57 6.90 -7.63 3.16
C LEU A 57 6.58 -6.82 1.90
N CYS A 58 7.27 -5.70 1.68
CA CYS A 58 7.12 -4.92 0.46
C CYS A 58 7.46 -5.73 -0.79
N SER A 59 8.52 -6.54 -0.76
CA SER A 59 8.91 -7.40 -1.88
C SER A 59 7.84 -8.45 -2.22
N ILE A 60 7.16 -9.01 -1.21
CA ILE A 60 6.09 -10.00 -1.38
C ILE A 60 4.84 -9.33 -1.96
N ALA A 61 4.43 -8.21 -1.37
CA ALA A 61 3.24 -7.48 -1.79
C ALA A 61 3.35 -6.97 -3.24
N LEU A 62 4.51 -6.39 -3.59
CA LEU A 62 4.76 -5.87 -4.93
C LEU A 62 4.82 -6.99 -5.97
N GLU A 63 5.37 -8.15 -5.63
CA GLU A 63 5.34 -9.33 -6.53
C GLU A 63 3.91 -9.79 -6.81
N SER A 64 3.06 -9.85 -5.78
CA SER A 64 1.67 -10.27 -5.91
C SER A 64 0.89 -9.35 -6.84
N ILE A 65 1.03 -8.03 -6.62
CA ILE A 65 0.37 -7.02 -7.45
C ILE A 65 0.95 -7.02 -8.87
N TYR A 66 2.26 -7.08 -9.04
CA TYR A 66 2.90 -7.12 -10.35
C TYR A 66 2.41 -8.31 -11.18
N THR A 67 2.38 -9.50 -10.59
CA THR A 67 1.88 -10.72 -11.23
C THR A 67 0.44 -10.53 -11.67
N GLN A 68 -0.45 -10.11 -10.75
CA GLN A 68 -1.85 -9.92 -11.06
C GLN A 68 -2.08 -8.89 -12.18
N LEU A 69 -1.38 -7.76 -12.13
CA LEU A 69 -1.56 -6.68 -13.09
C LEU A 69 -1.00 -7.05 -14.47
N SER A 70 0.17 -7.69 -14.50
CA SER A 70 0.77 -8.18 -15.76
C SER A 70 -0.11 -9.22 -16.45
N GLU A 71 -0.75 -10.11 -15.70
CA GLU A 71 -1.69 -11.11 -16.22
C GLU A 71 -3.04 -10.51 -16.64
N SER A 72 -3.51 -9.46 -15.96
CA SER A 72 -4.80 -8.84 -16.26
C SER A 72 -4.84 -8.07 -17.59
N GLY A 73 -3.68 -7.60 -18.08
CA GLY A 73 -3.58 -6.74 -19.25
C GLY A 73 -4.27 -5.37 -19.13
N GLN A 74 -4.73 -4.99 -17.93
CA GLN A 74 -5.55 -3.80 -17.70
C GLN A 74 -4.75 -2.52 -17.45
N LEU A 75 -3.42 -2.60 -17.34
CA LEU A 75 -2.57 -1.44 -17.09
C LEU A 75 -1.72 -1.04 -18.28
N ASP A 76 -1.45 0.27 -18.35
CA ASP A 76 -0.44 0.83 -19.20
C ASP A 76 0.93 0.22 -18.87
N THR A 77 1.69 -0.14 -19.91
CA THR A 77 3.06 -0.66 -19.84
C THR A 77 3.94 0.23 -18.96
N ALA A 78 3.73 1.54 -18.98
CA ALA A 78 4.49 2.46 -18.12
C ALA A 78 4.25 2.21 -16.62
N MET A 79 3.02 1.91 -16.21
CA MET A 79 2.69 1.59 -14.81
C MET A 79 3.28 0.25 -14.38
N VAL A 80 3.19 -0.77 -15.24
CA VAL A 80 3.78 -2.09 -14.98
C VAL A 80 5.30 -1.97 -14.80
N ASN A 81 5.97 -1.20 -15.66
CA ASN A 81 7.40 -0.94 -15.55
C ASN A 81 7.76 -0.18 -14.28
N ALA A 82 6.96 0.80 -13.86
CA ALA A 82 7.20 1.53 -12.61
C ALA A 82 7.10 0.61 -11.38
N ILE A 83 6.10 -0.28 -11.35
CA ILE A 83 5.95 -1.27 -10.27
C ILE A 83 7.14 -2.24 -10.26
N ASP A 84 7.58 -2.70 -11.44
CA ASP A 84 8.73 -3.60 -11.56
C ASP A 84 10.03 -2.99 -11.04
N GLN A 85 10.27 -1.70 -11.31
CA GLN A 85 11.42 -0.97 -10.78
C GLN A 85 11.40 -0.95 -9.24
N VAL A 86 10.25 -0.62 -8.65
CA VAL A 86 10.14 -0.59 -7.17
C VAL A 86 10.27 -2.00 -6.58
N ARG A 87 9.69 -3.02 -7.22
CA ARG A 87 9.88 -4.43 -6.85
C ARG A 87 11.36 -4.80 -6.81
N THR A 88 12.10 -4.44 -7.85
CA THR A 88 13.55 -4.68 -7.94
C THR A 88 14.32 -4.00 -6.82
N VAL A 89 13.96 -2.75 -6.48
CA VAL A 89 14.58 -2.04 -5.35
C VAL A 89 14.37 -2.78 -4.04
N TYR A 90 13.15 -3.21 -3.74
CA TYR A 90 12.89 -3.94 -2.49
C TYR A 90 13.55 -5.33 -2.47
N ASN A 91 13.56 -6.05 -3.59
CA ASN A 91 14.30 -7.32 -3.70
C ASN A 91 15.79 -7.13 -3.37
N ASN A 92 16.42 -6.08 -3.91
CA ASN A 92 17.81 -5.76 -3.63
C ASN A 92 18.03 -5.36 -2.17
N ARG A 93 17.12 -4.55 -1.59
CA ARG A 93 17.19 -4.17 -0.16
C ARG A 93 17.11 -5.38 0.75
N VAL A 94 16.22 -6.34 0.47
CA VAL A 94 16.10 -7.59 1.23
C VAL A 94 17.43 -8.36 1.23
N GLN A 95 18.07 -8.49 0.07
CA GLN A 95 19.37 -9.18 -0.02
C GLN A 95 20.46 -8.44 0.78
N GLN A 96 20.53 -7.11 0.66
CA GLN A 96 21.53 -6.31 1.37
C GLN A 96 21.34 -6.34 2.89
N LEU A 97 20.10 -6.16 3.35
CA LEU A 97 19.76 -6.15 4.77
C LEU A 97 19.88 -7.56 5.38
N GLY A 98 19.44 -8.59 4.67
CA GLY A 98 19.61 -9.97 5.11
C GLY A 98 21.08 -10.36 5.25
N ALA A 99 21.93 -9.96 4.29
CA ALA A 99 23.37 -10.16 4.39
C ALA A 99 24.00 -9.41 5.58
N ALA A 100 23.54 -8.19 5.89
CA ALA A 100 23.97 -7.45 7.07
C ALA A 100 23.57 -8.15 8.38
N GLU A 101 22.51 -8.96 8.36
CA GLU A 101 22.05 -9.81 9.46
C GLU A 101 22.64 -11.23 9.42
N ASN A 102 23.65 -11.48 8.58
CA ASN A 102 24.30 -12.79 8.36
C ASN A 102 23.36 -13.89 7.83
N LYS A 103 22.25 -13.53 7.17
CA LYS A 103 21.38 -14.47 6.49
C LYS A 103 21.96 -14.86 5.14
N THR A 104 21.89 -16.14 4.82
CA THR A 104 22.18 -16.68 3.49
C THR A 104 21.01 -16.43 2.54
N THR A 105 21.26 -16.47 1.23
CA THR A 105 20.19 -16.38 0.21
C THR A 105 19.10 -17.44 0.41
N SER A 106 19.47 -18.65 0.87
CA SER A 106 18.50 -19.72 1.13
C SER A 106 17.59 -19.42 2.31
N GLU A 107 18.12 -18.84 3.39
CA GLU A 107 17.32 -18.44 4.55
C GLU A 107 16.37 -17.30 4.17
N ILE A 108 16.86 -16.30 3.43
CA ILE A 108 16.02 -15.21 2.91
C ILE A 108 14.88 -15.75 2.04
N ALA A 109 15.15 -16.72 1.16
CA ALA A 109 14.14 -17.33 0.32
C ALA A 109 13.09 -18.11 1.14
N ALA A 110 13.52 -18.88 2.14
CA ALA A 110 12.62 -19.62 3.03
C ALA A 110 11.73 -18.67 3.87
N GLU A 111 12.31 -17.60 4.40
CA GLU A 111 11.56 -16.58 5.13
C GLU A 111 10.56 -15.86 4.24
N ARG A 112 10.94 -15.55 2.99
CA ARG A 112 10.00 -14.96 2.01
C ARG A 112 8.79 -15.86 1.79
N GLU A 113 9.01 -17.15 1.63
CA GLU A 113 7.94 -18.12 1.44
C GLU A 113 7.04 -18.22 2.68
N GLN A 114 7.64 -18.30 3.87
CA GLN A 114 6.89 -18.29 5.13
C GLN A 114 6.04 -17.03 5.29
N ARG A 115 6.63 -15.84 5.11
CA ARG A 115 5.92 -14.56 5.25
C ARG A 115 4.83 -14.38 4.19
N ALA A 116 5.01 -14.93 2.99
CA ALA A 116 3.97 -14.91 1.97
C ALA A 116 2.71 -15.69 2.40
N GLN A 117 2.87 -16.75 3.20
CA GLN A 117 1.75 -17.52 3.74
C GLN A 117 1.02 -16.79 4.88
N GLU A 118 1.71 -15.90 5.59
CA GLU A 118 1.14 -15.08 6.68
C GLU A 118 0.21 -13.97 6.16
N ILE A 119 0.33 -13.58 4.88
CA ILE A 119 -0.53 -12.59 4.23
C ILE A 119 -1.24 -13.25 3.04
N PRO A 120 -2.25 -14.11 3.28
CA PRO A 120 -2.89 -14.86 2.21
C PRO A 120 -3.85 -14.01 1.37
N GLU A 121 -4.42 -12.96 1.95
CA GLU A 121 -5.48 -12.18 1.31
C GLU A 121 -4.92 -11.18 0.28
N GLN A 122 -5.45 -11.24 -0.95
CA GLN A 122 -5.03 -10.36 -2.04
C GLN A 122 -5.28 -8.89 -1.75
N SER A 123 -6.39 -8.55 -1.09
CA SER A 123 -6.69 -7.17 -0.71
C SER A 123 -5.64 -6.60 0.25
N GLU A 124 -5.13 -7.44 1.14
CA GLU A 124 -4.13 -7.05 2.13
C GLU A 124 -2.76 -6.82 1.48
N ARG A 125 -2.35 -7.72 0.57
CA ARG A 125 -1.17 -7.52 -0.28
C ARG A 125 -1.31 -6.26 -1.14
N GLY A 126 -2.52 -6.01 -1.65
CA GLY A 126 -2.96 -4.79 -2.32
C GLY A 126 -2.58 -3.53 -1.55
N GLN A 127 -3.11 -3.43 -0.33
CA GLN A 127 -2.89 -2.29 0.56
C GLN A 127 -1.41 -2.13 0.94
N LEU A 128 -0.73 -3.24 1.25
CA LEU A 128 0.66 -3.25 1.64
C LEU A 128 1.56 -2.70 0.53
N ALA A 129 1.37 -3.15 -0.72
CA ALA A 129 2.17 -2.65 -1.84
C ALA A 129 1.86 -1.19 -2.17
N ILE A 130 0.61 -0.72 -2.04
CA ILE A 130 0.31 0.72 -2.14
C ILE A 130 1.08 1.51 -1.08
N GLY A 131 1.15 1.01 0.16
CA GLY A 131 1.96 1.60 1.22
C GLY A 131 3.44 1.68 0.86
N CYS A 132 4.01 0.60 0.32
CA CYS A 132 5.40 0.53 -0.10
C CYS A 132 5.71 1.47 -1.28
N LEU A 133 4.80 1.58 -2.26
CA LEU A 133 4.93 2.52 -3.38
C LEU A 133 4.95 3.98 -2.90
N ARG A 134 4.07 4.34 -1.95
CA ARG A 134 4.04 5.69 -1.36
C ARG A 134 5.28 6.02 -0.54
N ALA A 135 5.93 5.02 0.06
CA ALA A 135 7.17 5.24 0.82
C ALA A 135 8.39 5.54 -0.07
N MET A 136 8.24 5.43 -1.41
CA MET A 136 9.30 5.69 -2.39
C MET A 136 9.23 7.09 -3.00
N THR A 137 8.18 7.86 -2.68
CA THR A 137 7.93 9.24 -3.14
C THR A 137 8.13 10.22 -1.98
#